data_AF-J1HKM3-F1
#
_entry.id   AF-J1HKM3-F1
#
_cell.length_a   1.000
_cell.length_b   1.000
_cell.length_c   1.000
_cell.angle_alpha   90.00
_cell.angle_beta   90.00
_cell.angle_gamma   90.00
#
_symmetry.space_group_name_H-M   'P 1'
#
loop_
_entity.id
_entity.type
_entity.pdbx_description
1 polymer ?
#
loop_
_entity_poly.entity_id
_entity_poly.type
_entity_poly.pdbx_seq_one_letter_code
_entity_poly.pdbx_strand_id
1 'polypeptide(L)'
;MMPRHPWLARFVPDVDARVAASELNPDTPDEVEMWRVPAFTWAPGTSIQGRKGKGRLMPFRIHWNVLSDSPAPRTSTAVGPGASFDVTAEPEPVAVGQLRHEAEAARWRLFSELNSWVSKAVVAAHAVRSAEIASSRNIRDVPLLDSPALEAVADELMVGDHGFFSRMLPLIVRQTCFDKVDPERWMRTMLRRDADQAVGRAVGDVLPGPRVRRLASKHPGGSLDEIVELYNRGVSRSNRIAPARAACALLIGRTAPEHIDDERLADALPHAPSAEDVCLGVSV
;
A
#
# COMPACT_ATOMS: atom_id res chain seq x y z
N MET A 1 -31.45 5.83 16.41
CA MET A 1 -30.07 6.37 16.37
C MET A 1 -29.50 6.02 15.01
N MET A 2 -29.40 6.98 14.09
CA MET A 2 -28.84 6.69 12.75
C MET A 2 -27.39 6.23 12.90
N PRO A 3 -26.97 5.15 12.23
CA PRO A 3 -25.57 4.73 12.27
C PRO A 3 -24.70 5.87 11.76
N ARG A 4 -23.72 6.32 12.56
CA ARG A 4 -22.73 7.29 12.08
C ARG A 4 -22.02 6.66 10.89
N HIS A 5 -22.14 7.24 9.70
CA HIS A 5 -21.32 6.86 8.53
C HIS A 5 -19.86 7.01 8.94
N PRO A 6 -19.13 5.90 9.19
CA PRO A 6 -17.81 6.02 9.78
C PRO A 6 -16.79 6.16 8.64
N TRP A 7 -15.71 6.88 8.91
CA TRP A 7 -14.45 7.00 8.16
C TRP A 7 -13.98 5.76 7.36
N LEU A 8 -14.43 4.56 7.75
CA LEU A 8 -14.26 3.27 7.08
C LEU A 8 -14.81 3.20 5.64
N ALA A 9 -15.64 4.17 5.27
CA ALA A 9 -16.30 4.32 3.98
C ALA A 9 -15.61 5.25 3.00
N ARG A 10 -14.54 5.94 3.43
CA ARG A 10 -13.95 7.06 2.69
C ARG A 10 -13.64 6.73 1.22
N PHE A 11 -13.19 5.50 0.98
CA PHE A 11 -12.78 5.04 -0.35
C PHE A 11 -13.92 4.41 -1.14
N VAL A 12 -15.06 4.08 -0.51
CA VAL A 12 -16.13 3.33 -1.15
C VAL A 12 -16.71 4.07 -2.36
N PRO A 13 -17.06 5.37 -2.29
CA PRO A 13 -17.57 6.08 -3.47
C PRO A 13 -16.57 6.08 -4.64
N ASP A 14 -15.29 6.27 -4.35
CA ASP A 14 -14.25 6.29 -5.38
C ASP A 14 -14.02 4.90 -5.98
N VAL A 15 -13.99 3.85 -5.15
CA VAL A 15 -13.86 2.47 -5.62
C VAL A 15 -15.09 2.06 -6.43
N ASP A 16 -16.29 2.45 -6.00
CA ASP A 16 -17.56 2.19 -6.69
C ASP A 16 -17.55 2.78 -8.12
N ALA A 17 -17.15 4.05 -8.25
CA ALA A 17 -16.97 4.69 -9.55
C ALA A 17 -15.94 3.97 -10.43
N ARG A 18 -14.82 3.52 -9.84
CA ARG A 18 -13.80 2.74 -10.57
C ARG A 18 -14.31 1.38 -11.02
N VAL A 19 -15.13 0.70 -10.21
CA VAL A 19 -15.74 -0.58 -10.61
C VAL A 19 -16.70 -0.36 -11.77
N ALA A 20 -17.62 0.62 -11.65
CA ALA A 20 -18.59 0.92 -12.70
C ALA A 20 -17.89 1.18 -14.05
N ALA A 21 -16.90 2.06 -14.07
CA ALA A 21 -16.17 2.36 -15.31
C ALA A 21 -15.32 1.19 -15.84
N SER A 22 -14.96 0.20 -15.00
CA SER A 22 -14.21 -0.98 -15.46
C SER A 22 -15.05 -1.99 -16.24
N GLU A 23 -16.39 -1.91 -16.13
CA GLU A 23 -17.32 -2.75 -16.88
C GLU A 23 -17.70 -2.12 -18.24
N LEU A 24 -17.33 -0.86 -18.48
CA LEU A 24 -17.59 -0.20 -19.75
C LEU A 24 -16.72 -0.76 -20.86
N ASN A 25 -17.31 -0.95 -22.04
CA ASN A 25 -16.55 -1.09 -23.27
C ASN A 25 -15.86 0.27 -23.58
N PRO A 26 -14.54 0.31 -23.82
CA PRO A 26 -13.82 1.54 -24.17
C PRO A 26 -14.42 2.29 -25.35
N ASP A 27 -15.05 1.59 -26.29
CA ASP A 27 -15.59 2.18 -27.53
C ASP A 27 -17.04 2.70 -27.38
N THR A 28 -17.67 2.56 -26.21
CA THR A 28 -19.03 3.05 -26.00
C THR A 28 -19.05 4.60 -26.04
N PRO A 29 -19.94 5.24 -26.81
CA PRO A 29 -20.07 6.70 -26.83
C PRO A 29 -20.55 7.27 -25.48
N ASP A 30 -20.14 8.50 -25.15
CA ASP A 30 -20.44 9.15 -23.87
C ASP A 30 -21.94 9.44 -23.65
N GLU A 31 -22.69 9.62 -24.74
CA GLU A 31 -24.11 9.94 -24.76
C GLU A 31 -25.01 8.72 -24.46
N VAL A 32 -24.46 7.51 -24.53
CA VAL A 32 -25.21 6.28 -24.24
C VAL A 32 -25.58 6.25 -22.77
N GLU A 33 -26.85 5.97 -22.49
CA GLU A 33 -27.34 5.71 -21.14
C GLU A 33 -27.20 4.23 -20.78
N MET A 34 -26.77 3.99 -19.55
CA MET A 34 -26.61 2.67 -18.94
C MET A 34 -27.36 2.64 -17.62
N TRP A 35 -27.78 1.46 -17.17
CA TRP A 35 -28.44 1.30 -15.88
C TRP A 35 -27.45 0.78 -14.83
N ARG A 36 -27.12 1.62 -13.85
CA ARG A 36 -26.14 1.33 -12.78
C ARG A 36 -26.81 0.88 -11.50
N VAL A 37 -26.23 -0.12 -10.84
CA VAL A 37 -26.48 -0.43 -9.42
C VAL A 37 -25.20 -0.21 -8.63
N PRO A 38 -25.24 0.06 -7.31
CA PRO A 38 -24.03 0.25 -6.53
C PRO A 38 -23.19 -1.04 -6.49
N ALA A 39 -21.87 -0.89 -6.46
CA ALA A 39 -20.91 -1.97 -6.27
C ALA A 39 -20.82 -2.44 -4.79
N PHE A 40 -21.30 -1.61 -3.86
CA PHE A 40 -21.28 -1.87 -2.43
C PHE A 40 -22.65 -1.65 -1.78
N THR A 41 -22.92 -2.42 -0.73
CA THR A 41 -24.04 -2.17 0.20
C THR A 41 -23.50 -1.95 1.60
N TRP A 42 -24.36 -1.44 2.49
CA TRP A 42 -24.04 -1.14 3.87
C TRP A 42 -24.88 -2.00 4.80
N ALA A 43 -24.22 -2.71 5.70
CA ALA A 43 -24.90 -3.47 6.75
C ALA A 43 -24.25 -3.23 8.12
N PRO A 44 -25.02 -3.34 9.23
CA PRO A 44 -24.46 -3.27 10.57
C PRO A 44 -23.36 -4.32 10.77
N GLY A 45 -22.18 -3.88 11.20
CA GLY A 45 -21.11 -4.77 11.61
C GLY A 45 -21.45 -5.46 12.93
N THR A 46 -21.01 -6.70 13.04
CA THR A 46 -21.18 -7.56 14.21
C THR A 46 -19.91 -7.56 15.08
N SER A 47 -19.92 -8.35 16.16
CA SER A 47 -18.73 -8.56 17.00
C SER A 47 -17.62 -9.34 16.28
N ILE A 48 -17.95 -10.07 15.21
CA ILE A 48 -17.01 -10.90 14.44
C ILE A 48 -15.94 -10.04 13.76
N GLN A 49 -16.27 -8.79 13.40
CA GLN A 49 -15.32 -7.83 12.81
C GLN A 49 -14.60 -6.97 13.88
N GLY A 50 -14.67 -7.35 15.16
CA GLY A 50 -13.99 -6.68 16.27
C GLY A 50 -14.49 -5.25 16.52
N ARG A 51 -13.61 -4.39 17.08
CA ARG A 51 -13.94 -2.99 17.41
C ARG A 51 -14.40 -2.15 16.20
N LYS A 52 -14.05 -2.56 14.99
CA LYS A 52 -14.40 -1.85 13.75
C LYS A 52 -15.83 -2.13 13.29
N GLY A 53 -16.34 -3.35 13.49
CA GLY A 53 -17.71 -3.71 13.11
C GLY A 53 -18.76 -3.35 14.15
N LYS A 54 -18.47 -3.58 15.44
CA LYS A 54 -19.48 -3.46 16.50
C LYS A 54 -20.11 -2.07 16.54
N GLY A 55 -21.38 -1.98 16.18
CA GLY A 55 -22.19 -0.75 16.25
C GLY A 55 -21.92 0.25 15.12
N ARG A 56 -21.29 -0.18 14.01
CA ARG A 56 -20.98 0.67 12.85
C ARG A 56 -21.51 0.05 11.56
N LEU A 57 -21.80 0.85 10.54
CA LEU A 57 -22.05 0.33 9.20
C LEU A 57 -20.73 -0.09 8.56
N MET A 58 -20.73 -1.27 7.96
CA MET A 58 -19.60 -1.85 7.24
C MET A 58 -19.95 -1.94 5.75
N PRO A 59 -18.99 -1.67 4.85
CA PRO A 59 -19.20 -1.88 3.43
C PRO A 59 -19.07 -3.36 3.10
N PHE A 60 -20.00 -3.86 2.30
CA PHE A 60 -19.98 -5.21 1.71
C PHE A 60 -19.94 -5.08 0.20
N ARG A 61 -19.04 -5.82 -0.44
CA ARG A 61 -18.91 -5.86 -1.89
C ARG A 61 -20.05 -6.72 -2.45
N ILE A 62 -20.70 -6.27 -3.52
CA ILE A 62 -21.81 -7.03 -4.11
C ILE A 62 -21.34 -7.74 -5.39
N HIS A 63 -21.73 -9.00 -5.54
CA HIS A 63 -21.30 -9.85 -6.63
C HIS A 63 -22.29 -9.82 -7.81
N TRP A 64 -22.46 -8.65 -8.44
CA TRP A 64 -23.23 -8.50 -9.69
C TRP A 64 -22.45 -7.68 -10.72
N ASN A 65 -22.97 -7.65 -11.95
CA ASN A 65 -22.59 -6.64 -12.94
C ASN A 65 -23.20 -5.30 -12.51
N VAL A 66 -22.33 -4.32 -12.27
CA VAL A 66 -22.69 -2.96 -11.86
C VAL A 66 -23.48 -2.26 -12.96
N LEU A 67 -23.14 -2.50 -14.23
CA LEU A 67 -23.80 -1.91 -15.40
C LEU A 67 -24.64 -2.94 -16.17
N SER A 68 -25.74 -2.48 -16.77
CA SER A 68 -26.46 -3.23 -17.80
C SER A 68 -27.31 -2.31 -18.68
N ASP A 69 -27.82 -2.85 -19.78
CA ASP A 69 -28.73 -2.15 -20.70
C ASP A 69 -30.20 -2.17 -20.22
N SER A 70 -30.49 -2.73 -19.04
CA SER A 70 -31.85 -2.95 -18.54
C SER A 70 -32.14 -2.22 -17.22
N PRO A 71 -33.33 -1.59 -17.08
CA PRO A 71 -33.81 -1.00 -15.84
C PRO A 71 -34.29 -2.02 -14.81
N ALA A 72 -34.31 -3.32 -15.15
CA ALA A 72 -34.89 -4.32 -14.26
C ALA A 72 -34.12 -4.42 -12.92
N PRO A 73 -34.83 -4.59 -11.78
CA PRO A 73 -34.22 -4.80 -10.47
C PRO A 73 -33.19 -5.92 -10.50
N ARG A 74 -32.07 -5.74 -9.80
CA ARG A 74 -30.99 -6.74 -9.72
C ARG A 74 -30.96 -7.35 -8.34
N THR A 75 -30.86 -8.67 -8.30
CA THR A 75 -30.68 -9.43 -7.07
C THR A 75 -29.36 -10.17 -7.13
N SER A 76 -28.56 -10.09 -6.07
CA SER A 76 -27.33 -10.87 -5.92
C SER A 76 -26.95 -10.99 -4.44
N THR A 77 -25.77 -11.53 -4.17
CA THR A 77 -25.21 -11.67 -2.83
C THR A 77 -24.18 -10.57 -2.55
N ALA A 78 -24.31 -9.92 -1.41
CA ALA A 78 -23.27 -9.09 -0.83
C ALA A 78 -22.33 -9.95 0.02
N VAL A 79 -21.03 -9.82 -0.24
CA VAL A 79 -19.95 -10.52 0.46
C VAL A 79 -19.04 -9.51 1.12
N GLY A 80 -18.71 -9.76 2.38
CA GLY A 80 -17.85 -8.89 3.15
C GLY A 80 -17.40 -9.56 4.44
N PRO A 81 -16.68 -8.83 5.31
CA PRO A 81 -15.91 -9.44 6.39
C PRO A 81 -16.79 -10.29 7.32
N GLY A 82 -16.77 -11.61 7.14
CA GLY A 82 -17.45 -12.59 8.00
C GLY A 82 -18.95 -12.79 7.77
N ALA A 83 -19.53 -12.30 6.67
CA ALA A 83 -20.93 -12.57 6.34
C ALA A 83 -21.21 -12.47 4.83
N SER A 84 -22.28 -13.14 4.41
CA SER A 84 -22.91 -12.98 3.11
C SER A 84 -24.42 -12.91 3.25
N PHE A 85 -25.08 -12.07 2.46
CA PHE A 85 -26.54 -11.96 2.46
C PHE A 85 -27.05 -11.49 1.10
N ASP A 86 -28.31 -11.82 0.80
CA ASP A 86 -28.94 -11.42 -0.45
C ASP A 86 -29.31 -9.94 -0.43
N VAL A 87 -29.18 -9.30 -1.58
CA VAL A 87 -29.41 -7.88 -1.80
C VAL A 87 -30.14 -7.70 -3.10
N THR A 88 -31.12 -6.79 -3.09
CA THR A 88 -31.79 -6.30 -4.29
C THR A 88 -31.54 -4.81 -4.42
N ALA A 89 -31.31 -4.34 -5.64
CA ALA A 89 -31.15 -2.93 -5.96
C ALA A 89 -31.94 -2.55 -7.20
N GLU A 90 -32.54 -1.37 -7.16
CA GLU A 90 -33.15 -0.70 -8.30
C GLU A 90 -32.05 0.02 -9.09
N PRO A 91 -31.87 -0.25 -10.40
CA PRO A 91 -30.89 0.45 -11.21
C PRO A 91 -31.28 1.91 -11.46
N GLU A 92 -30.28 2.78 -11.48
CA GLU A 92 -30.42 4.20 -11.85
C GLU A 92 -29.82 4.44 -13.25
N PRO A 93 -30.48 5.23 -14.11
CA PRO A 93 -29.93 5.59 -15.40
C PRO A 93 -28.74 6.54 -15.22
N VAL A 94 -27.66 6.30 -15.96
CA VAL A 94 -26.46 7.12 -15.93
C VAL A 94 -25.81 7.16 -17.32
N ALA A 95 -25.38 8.35 -17.74
CA ALA A 95 -24.65 8.51 -18.98
C ALA A 95 -23.23 7.94 -18.88
N VAL A 96 -22.75 7.31 -19.95
CA VAL A 96 -21.37 6.76 -20.03
C VAL A 96 -20.31 7.84 -19.80
N GLY A 97 -20.52 9.04 -20.32
CA GLY A 97 -19.61 10.17 -20.09
C GLY A 97 -19.51 10.55 -18.61
N GLN A 98 -20.62 10.46 -17.87
CA GLN A 98 -20.63 10.70 -16.42
C GLN A 98 -19.84 9.62 -15.67
N LEU A 99 -20.01 8.34 -16.01
CA LEU A 99 -19.24 7.25 -15.40
C LEU A 99 -17.73 7.42 -15.58
N ARG A 100 -17.30 7.81 -16.79
CA ARG A 100 -15.88 8.10 -17.08
C ARG A 100 -15.37 9.27 -16.26
N HIS A 101 -16.12 10.36 -16.21
CA HIS A 101 -15.77 11.54 -15.41
C HIS A 101 -15.64 11.21 -13.92
N GLU A 102 -16.63 10.52 -13.35
CA GLU A 102 -16.61 10.08 -11.95
C GLU A 102 -15.41 9.18 -11.65
N ALA A 103 -15.09 8.25 -12.55
CA ALA A 103 -13.98 7.32 -12.39
C ALA A 103 -12.61 7.98 -12.50
N GLU A 104 -12.48 9.04 -13.30
CA GLU A 104 -11.25 9.83 -13.37
C GLU A 104 -11.10 10.72 -12.13
N ALA A 105 -12.16 11.39 -11.70
CA ALA A 105 -12.15 12.15 -10.46
C ALA A 105 -11.83 11.25 -9.25
N ALA A 106 -12.40 10.04 -9.21
CA ALA A 106 -12.11 9.03 -8.21
C ALA A 106 -10.64 8.60 -8.23
N ARG A 107 -10.04 8.42 -9.42
CA ARG A 107 -8.61 8.12 -9.57
C ARG A 107 -7.76 9.18 -8.85
N TRP A 108 -8.01 10.46 -9.10
CA TRP A 108 -7.24 11.54 -8.46
C TRP A 108 -7.44 11.62 -6.95
N ARG A 109 -8.68 11.45 -6.47
CA ARG A 109 -8.94 11.41 -5.02
C ARG A 109 -8.24 10.25 -4.34
N LEU A 110 -8.32 9.04 -4.91
CA LEU A 110 -7.61 7.87 -4.40
C LEU A 110 -6.10 8.10 -4.36
N PHE A 111 -5.53 8.72 -5.41
CA PHE A 111 -4.10 9.03 -5.46
C PHE A 111 -3.70 9.97 -4.31
N SER A 112 -4.38 11.11 -4.19
CA SER A 112 -4.10 12.11 -3.14
C SER A 112 -4.18 11.52 -1.74
N GLU A 113 -5.18 10.66 -1.50
CA GLU A 113 -5.34 9.98 -0.22
C GLU A 113 -4.19 9.03 0.10
N LEU A 114 -3.84 8.17 -0.84
CA LEU A 114 -2.75 7.21 -0.67
C LEU A 114 -1.39 7.92 -0.57
N ASN A 115 -1.22 9.04 -1.28
CA ASN A 115 -0.01 9.84 -1.21
C ASN A 115 0.25 10.35 0.22
N SER A 116 -0.80 10.79 0.91
CA SER A 116 -0.70 11.21 2.33
C SER A 116 -0.29 10.08 3.29
N TRP A 117 -0.43 8.82 2.87
CA TRP A 117 -0.12 7.65 3.67
C TRP A 117 1.24 7.05 3.34
N VAL A 118 1.75 7.24 2.12
CA VAL A 118 2.95 6.53 1.66
C VAL A 118 4.18 6.91 2.49
N SER A 119 4.41 8.20 2.75
CA SER A 119 5.56 8.66 3.54
C SER A 119 5.52 8.06 4.95
N LYS A 120 4.33 8.02 5.58
CA LYS A 120 4.14 7.39 6.89
C LYS A 120 4.40 5.88 6.86
N ALA A 121 3.99 5.21 5.79
CA ALA A 121 4.20 3.77 5.63
C ALA A 121 5.69 3.46 5.41
N VAL A 122 6.39 4.25 4.60
CA VAL A 122 7.83 4.13 4.31
C VAL A 122 8.65 4.40 5.57
N VAL A 123 8.41 5.51 6.27
CA VAL A 123 9.08 5.84 7.54
C VAL A 123 8.86 4.74 8.58
N ALA A 124 7.63 4.24 8.73
CA ALA A 124 7.35 3.16 9.68
C ALA A 124 8.05 1.84 9.30
N ALA A 125 8.06 1.48 8.01
CA ALA A 125 8.76 0.30 7.53
C ALA A 125 10.28 0.41 7.72
N HIS A 126 10.84 1.59 7.47
CA HIS A 126 12.25 1.90 7.70
C HIS A 126 12.64 1.83 9.16
N ALA A 127 11.86 2.40 10.07
CA ALA A 127 12.11 2.32 11.50
C ALA A 127 12.11 0.86 11.99
N VAL A 128 11.12 0.06 11.57
CA VAL A 128 11.06 -1.37 11.91
C VAL A 128 12.28 -2.13 11.39
N ARG A 129 12.72 -1.83 10.17
CA ARG A 129 13.87 -2.51 9.54
C ARG A 129 15.20 -2.10 10.17
N SER A 130 15.37 -0.81 10.48
CA SER A 130 16.57 -0.29 11.15
C SER A 130 16.71 -0.93 12.54
N ALA A 131 15.62 -0.96 13.33
CA ALA A 131 15.60 -1.60 14.63
C ALA A 131 15.88 -3.12 14.56
N GLU A 132 15.34 -3.82 13.54
CA GLU A 132 15.59 -5.25 13.34
C GLU A 132 17.06 -5.54 13.01
N ILE A 133 17.67 -4.74 12.14
CA ILE A 133 19.08 -4.88 11.76
C ILE A 133 19.98 -4.56 12.95
N ALA A 134 19.69 -3.48 13.68
CA ALA A 134 20.43 -3.09 14.87
C ALA A 134 20.40 -4.19 15.94
N SER A 135 19.20 -4.71 16.23
CA SER A 135 19.00 -5.80 17.19
C SER A 135 19.70 -7.09 16.75
N SER A 136 19.59 -7.50 15.49
CA SER A 136 20.20 -8.74 15.00
C SER A 136 21.72 -8.70 15.01
N ARG A 137 22.32 -7.50 15.00
CA ARG A 137 23.77 -7.30 14.93
C ARG A 137 24.37 -6.81 16.24
N ASN A 138 23.54 -6.58 17.25
CA ASN A 138 23.95 -5.99 18.52
C ASN A 138 24.72 -4.66 18.34
N ILE A 139 24.21 -3.80 17.46
CA ILE A 139 24.74 -2.44 17.22
C ILE A 139 23.70 -1.40 17.63
N ARG A 140 24.12 -0.12 17.70
CA ARG A 140 23.21 1.00 17.95
C ARG A 140 22.17 1.08 16.83
N ASP A 141 20.92 1.38 17.21
CA ASP A 141 19.85 1.69 16.27
C ASP A 141 20.09 3.06 15.65
N VAL A 142 20.54 3.06 14.40
CA VAL A 142 20.83 4.25 13.61
C VAL A 142 20.03 4.15 12.30
N PRO A 143 19.37 5.23 11.86
CA PRO A 143 18.67 5.27 10.58
C PRO A 143 19.55 4.79 9.41
N LEU A 144 19.05 3.83 8.63
CA LEU A 144 19.76 3.31 7.44
C LEU A 144 19.66 4.23 6.21
N LEU A 145 18.71 5.16 6.22
CA LEU A 145 18.38 6.10 5.15
C LEU A 145 18.06 7.43 5.84
N ASP A 146 18.48 8.53 5.20
CA ASP A 146 18.14 9.89 5.62
C ASP A 146 16.74 10.29 5.10
N SER A 147 16.27 11.47 5.50
CA SER A 147 14.95 11.96 5.10
C SER A 147 14.80 12.09 3.57
N PRO A 148 15.76 12.68 2.82
CA PRO A 148 15.67 12.74 1.35
C PRO A 148 15.59 11.36 0.69
N ALA A 149 16.35 10.36 1.17
CA ALA A 149 16.25 9.01 0.62
C ALA A 149 14.89 8.37 0.91
N LEU A 150 14.28 8.63 2.07
CA LEU A 150 12.94 8.13 2.40
C LEU A 150 11.86 8.78 1.53
N GLU A 151 11.99 10.06 1.21
CA GLU A 151 11.11 10.75 0.26
C GLU A 151 11.23 10.15 -1.14
N ALA A 152 12.44 9.96 -1.64
CA ALA A 152 12.68 9.32 -2.94
C ALA A 152 12.08 7.90 -3.01
N VAL A 153 12.17 7.13 -1.92
CA VAL A 153 11.53 5.80 -1.83
C VAL A 153 10.00 5.90 -1.85
N ALA A 154 9.42 6.91 -1.21
CA ALA A 154 7.98 7.12 -1.19
C ALA A 154 7.45 7.52 -2.59
N ASP A 155 8.16 8.41 -3.28
CA ASP A 155 7.82 8.84 -4.64
C ASP A 155 7.93 7.69 -5.62
N GLU A 156 9.05 6.97 -5.62
CA GLU A 156 9.24 5.79 -6.47
C GLU A 156 8.17 4.71 -6.20
N LEU A 157 7.81 4.50 -4.93
CA LEU A 157 6.73 3.57 -4.58
C LEU A 157 5.38 3.99 -5.14
N MET A 158 5.05 5.29 -5.16
CA MET A 158 3.76 5.78 -5.64
C MET A 158 3.68 5.87 -7.16
N VAL A 159 4.68 6.52 -7.77
CA VAL A 159 4.65 6.98 -9.18
C VAL A 159 5.75 6.42 -10.06
N GLY A 160 6.69 5.63 -9.51
CA GLY A 160 7.74 4.99 -10.30
C GLY A 160 7.21 4.02 -11.34
N ASP A 161 8.12 3.42 -12.11
CA ASP A 161 7.76 2.45 -13.14
C ASP A 161 7.07 1.24 -12.50
N HIS A 162 5.82 1.00 -12.92
CA HIS A 162 4.90 0.08 -12.28
C HIS A 162 4.62 0.39 -10.80
N GLY A 163 4.55 1.66 -10.37
CA GLY A 163 4.31 2.06 -8.98
C GLY A 163 3.03 1.49 -8.34
N PHE A 164 2.98 1.47 -7.01
CA PHE A 164 1.89 0.91 -6.20
C PHE A 164 0.52 1.34 -6.70
N PHE A 165 0.33 2.65 -6.94
CA PHE A 165 -0.96 3.19 -7.34
C PHE A 165 -1.46 2.57 -8.66
N SER A 166 -0.59 2.52 -9.67
CA SER A 166 -0.91 1.93 -10.98
C SER A 166 -1.27 0.44 -10.87
N ARG A 167 -0.52 -0.32 -10.05
CA ARG A 167 -0.77 -1.75 -9.82
C ARG A 167 -2.02 -2.02 -9.00
N MET A 168 -2.40 -1.09 -8.13
CA MET A 168 -3.56 -1.23 -7.23
C MET A 168 -4.88 -1.10 -7.99
N LEU A 169 -5.00 -0.16 -8.94
CA LEU A 169 -6.24 0.11 -9.69
C LEU A 169 -6.88 -1.14 -10.34
N PRO A 170 -6.16 -2.01 -11.07
CA PRO A 170 -6.75 -3.22 -11.64
C PRO A 170 -7.09 -4.31 -10.59
N LEU A 171 -6.65 -4.16 -9.33
CA LEU A 171 -6.98 -5.09 -8.24
C LEU A 171 -8.28 -4.69 -7.55
N ILE A 172 -8.50 -3.40 -7.31
CA ILE A 172 -9.65 -2.91 -6.54
C ILE A 172 -10.99 -3.09 -7.27
N VAL A 173 -10.96 -3.20 -8.60
CA VAL A 173 -12.16 -3.40 -9.42
C VAL A 173 -12.59 -4.86 -9.51
N ARG A 174 -11.71 -5.80 -9.13
CA ARG A 174 -12.04 -7.23 -9.16
C ARG A 174 -13.21 -7.51 -8.21
N GLN A 175 -14.16 -8.32 -8.66
CA GLN A 175 -15.38 -8.59 -7.90
C GLN A 175 -15.09 -9.20 -6.51
N THR A 176 -14.09 -10.09 -6.42
CA THR A 176 -13.68 -10.71 -5.14
C THR A 176 -12.77 -9.83 -4.29
N CYS A 177 -12.46 -8.61 -4.75
CA CYS A 177 -11.70 -7.66 -3.94
C CYS A 177 -12.60 -7.19 -2.80
N PHE A 178 -12.06 -7.17 -1.59
CA PHE A 178 -12.75 -6.77 -0.35
C PHE A 178 -13.72 -7.79 0.29
N ASP A 179 -13.90 -8.99 -0.28
CA ASP A 179 -14.75 -10.05 0.30
C ASP A 179 -14.45 -10.34 1.77
N LYS A 180 -13.17 -10.23 2.17
CA LYS A 180 -12.70 -10.56 3.52
C LYS A 180 -12.38 -9.34 4.37
N VAL A 181 -12.19 -8.18 3.74
CA VAL A 181 -11.56 -7.02 4.37
C VAL A 181 -12.12 -5.75 3.75
N ASP A 182 -12.47 -4.76 4.56
CA ASP A 182 -12.94 -3.47 4.03
C ASP A 182 -11.88 -2.77 3.15
N PRO A 183 -12.29 -1.87 2.23
CA PRO A 183 -11.38 -1.24 1.27
C PRO A 183 -10.20 -0.50 1.88
N GLU A 184 -10.44 0.30 2.93
CA GLU A 184 -9.36 1.03 3.60
C GLU A 184 -8.32 0.06 4.17
N ARG A 185 -8.76 -0.96 4.92
CA ARG A 185 -7.83 -1.91 5.55
C ARG A 185 -7.08 -2.72 4.50
N TRP A 186 -7.73 -3.09 3.39
CA TRP A 186 -7.07 -3.74 2.27
C TRP A 186 -5.97 -2.84 1.67
N MET A 187 -6.29 -1.59 1.33
CA MET A 187 -5.34 -0.64 0.74
C MET A 187 -4.16 -0.35 1.68
N ARG A 188 -4.42 -0.09 2.97
CA ARG A 188 -3.36 0.12 3.98
C ARG A 188 -2.46 -1.10 4.14
N THR A 189 -3.03 -2.30 4.10
CA THR A 189 -2.25 -3.55 4.25
C THR A 189 -1.35 -3.76 3.04
N MET A 190 -1.87 -3.57 1.83
CA MET A 190 -1.11 -3.67 0.60
C MET A 190 0.00 -2.60 0.53
N LEU A 191 -0.32 -1.34 0.84
CA LEU A 191 0.65 -0.25 0.86
C LEU A 191 1.78 -0.50 1.86
N ARG A 192 1.46 -0.95 3.09
CA ARG A 192 2.47 -1.28 4.11
C ARG A 192 3.40 -2.41 3.66
N ARG A 193 2.85 -3.45 3.03
CA ARG A 193 3.63 -4.57 2.51
C ARG A 193 4.58 -4.10 1.41
N ASP A 194 4.09 -3.29 0.48
CA ASP A 194 4.88 -2.82 -0.64
C ASP A 194 5.92 -1.76 -0.19
N ALA A 195 5.61 -0.95 0.83
CA ALA A 195 6.55 -0.05 1.49
C ALA A 195 7.69 -0.80 2.19
N ASP A 196 7.40 -1.89 2.90
CA ASP A 196 8.43 -2.76 3.49
C ASP A 196 9.38 -3.33 2.43
N GLN A 197 8.84 -3.72 1.27
CA GLN A 197 9.66 -4.19 0.16
C GLN A 197 10.46 -3.07 -0.52
N ALA A 198 9.87 -1.88 -0.67
CA ALA A 198 10.53 -0.72 -1.28
C ALA A 198 11.71 -0.26 -0.42
N VAL A 199 11.50 -0.09 0.89
CA VAL A 199 12.57 0.18 1.86
C VAL A 199 13.62 -0.92 1.82
N GLY A 200 13.20 -2.19 1.80
CA GLY A 200 14.10 -3.33 1.66
C GLY A 200 15.02 -3.20 0.45
N ARG A 201 14.47 -2.89 -0.73
CA ARG A 201 15.28 -2.66 -1.95
C ARG A 201 16.22 -1.47 -1.80
N ALA A 202 15.74 -0.36 -1.25
CA ALA A 202 16.52 0.87 -1.10
C ALA A 202 17.74 0.69 -0.19
N VAL A 203 17.62 -0.09 0.89
CA VAL A 203 18.76 -0.41 1.78
C VAL A 203 19.62 -1.58 1.26
N GLY A 204 19.32 -2.13 0.09
CA GLY A 204 20.01 -3.29 -0.47
C GLY A 204 19.67 -4.62 0.22
N ASP A 205 18.55 -4.71 0.92
CA ASP A 205 18.06 -5.94 1.55
C ASP A 205 17.41 -6.89 0.56
N VAL A 206 17.48 -8.18 0.89
CA VAL A 206 16.99 -9.28 0.07
C VAL A 206 15.99 -10.09 0.88
N LEU A 207 14.96 -10.64 0.25
CA LEU A 207 14.12 -11.64 0.91
C LEU A 207 14.82 -13.00 0.86
N PRO A 208 14.85 -13.79 1.95
CA PRO A 208 14.21 -13.63 3.26
C PRO A 208 15.14 -13.09 4.38
N GLY A 209 15.79 -11.95 4.16
CA GLY A 209 16.87 -11.37 4.96
C GLY A 209 16.64 -11.31 6.48
N PRO A 210 15.51 -10.80 6.98
CA PRO A 210 15.23 -10.77 8.42
C PRO A 210 15.19 -12.16 9.07
N ARG A 211 14.92 -13.23 8.32
CA ARG A 211 14.98 -14.60 8.86
C ARG A 211 16.42 -15.11 8.91
N VAL A 212 17.23 -14.76 7.92
CA VAL A 212 18.66 -15.10 7.87
C VAL A 212 19.41 -14.39 9.00
N ARG A 213 19.18 -13.10 9.21
CA ARG A 213 19.81 -12.33 10.30
C ARG A 213 19.43 -12.86 11.68
N ARG A 214 18.14 -13.15 11.91
CA ARG A 214 17.67 -13.80 13.16
C ARG A 214 18.21 -15.19 13.39
N LEU A 215 18.56 -15.92 12.31
CA LEU A 215 19.21 -17.21 12.44
C LEU A 215 20.69 -17.02 12.80
N ALA A 216 21.40 -16.15 12.10
CA ALA A 216 22.80 -15.84 12.39
C ALA A 216 23.00 -15.29 13.81
N SER A 217 22.08 -14.45 14.32
CA SER A 217 22.17 -13.94 15.69
C SER A 217 22.01 -15.03 16.77
N LYS A 218 21.37 -16.15 16.44
CA LYS A 218 21.28 -17.33 17.32
C LYS A 218 22.49 -18.26 17.22
N HIS A 219 23.31 -18.09 16.19
CA HIS A 219 24.49 -18.91 15.92
C HIS A 219 25.74 -18.02 15.77
N PRO A 220 26.14 -17.30 16.83
CA PRO A 220 27.30 -16.41 16.78
C PRO A 220 28.57 -17.19 16.41
N GLY A 221 29.33 -16.68 15.43
CA GLY A 221 30.55 -17.32 14.91
C GLY A 221 30.32 -18.37 13.83
N GLY A 222 29.07 -18.70 13.48
CA GLY A 222 28.77 -19.64 12.40
C GLY A 222 29.23 -19.13 11.04
N SER A 223 29.75 -20.04 10.21
CA SER A 223 30.16 -19.72 8.85
C SER A 223 28.95 -19.43 7.96
N LEU A 224 29.15 -18.74 6.84
CA LEU A 224 28.07 -18.46 5.88
C LEU A 224 27.39 -19.76 5.42
N ASP A 225 28.17 -20.81 5.15
CA ASP A 225 27.67 -22.10 4.68
C ASP A 225 26.83 -22.80 5.74
N GLU A 226 27.23 -22.74 7.01
CA GLU A 226 26.45 -23.26 8.13
C GLU A 226 25.09 -22.56 8.26
N ILE A 227 25.05 -21.23 8.15
CA ILE A 227 23.80 -20.47 8.21
C ILE A 227 22.88 -20.82 7.04
N VAL A 228 23.42 -20.97 5.83
CA VAL A 228 22.66 -21.38 4.64
C VAL A 228 22.08 -22.79 4.83
N GLU A 229 22.88 -23.72 5.35
CA GLU A 229 22.46 -25.09 5.58
C GLU A 229 21.37 -25.18 6.65
N LEU A 230 21.53 -24.46 7.77
CA LEU A 230 20.54 -24.37 8.84
C LEU A 230 19.22 -23.77 8.33
N TYR A 231 19.30 -22.71 7.52
CA TYR A 231 18.12 -22.09 6.94
C TYR A 231 17.36 -23.06 6.02
N ASN A 232 18.07 -23.72 5.11
CA ASN A 232 17.49 -24.61 4.10
C ASN A 232 16.93 -25.91 4.70
N ARG A 233 17.50 -26.41 5.82
CA ARG A 233 17.00 -27.60 6.52
C ARG A 233 15.84 -27.31 7.47
N GLY A 234 15.90 -26.20 8.20
CA GLY A 234 15.00 -25.92 9.33
C GLY A 234 13.97 -24.80 9.09
N VAL A 235 14.37 -23.67 8.50
CA VAL A 235 13.52 -22.46 8.44
C VAL A 235 12.56 -22.47 7.25
N SER A 236 13.03 -22.92 6.08
CA SER A 236 12.16 -23.08 4.92
C SER A 236 12.70 -24.14 3.97
N ARG A 237 11.91 -25.19 3.77
CA ARG A 237 12.23 -26.27 2.82
C ARG A 237 11.88 -25.90 1.37
N SER A 238 10.89 -25.02 1.18
CA SER A 238 10.42 -24.61 -0.16
C SER A 238 11.10 -23.36 -0.70
N ASN A 239 11.42 -22.39 0.16
CA ASN A 239 12.12 -21.17 -0.24
C ASN A 239 13.59 -21.25 0.18
N ARG A 240 14.37 -22.10 -0.49
CA ARG A 240 15.81 -22.25 -0.22
C ARG A 240 16.56 -20.96 -0.54
N ILE A 241 17.65 -20.72 0.17
CA ILE A 241 18.56 -19.58 -0.02
C ILE A 241 19.92 -20.04 -0.54
N ALA A 242 20.46 -19.27 -1.48
CA ALA A 242 21.82 -19.43 -1.98
C ALA A 242 22.82 -18.61 -1.14
N PRO A 243 24.10 -19.01 -1.07
CA PRO A 243 25.12 -18.30 -0.28
C PRO A 243 25.23 -16.80 -0.58
N ALA A 244 25.20 -16.40 -1.85
CA ALA A 244 25.27 -14.99 -2.24
C ALA A 244 24.12 -14.16 -1.62
N ARG A 245 22.88 -14.68 -1.66
CA ARG A 245 21.71 -14.00 -1.09
C ARG A 245 21.78 -13.97 0.44
N ALA A 246 22.30 -15.02 1.07
CA ALA A 246 22.54 -15.04 2.52
C ALA A 246 23.62 -14.01 2.92
N ALA A 247 24.70 -13.90 2.13
CA ALA A 247 25.76 -12.92 2.36
C ALA A 247 25.20 -11.49 2.28
N CYS A 248 24.44 -11.15 1.22
CA CYS A 248 23.79 -9.84 1.11
C CYS A 248 22.94 -9.52 2.36
N ALA A 249 22.12 -10.47 2.81
CA ALA A 249 21.28 -10.28 4.00
C ALA A 249 22.08 -9.97 5.29
N LEU A 250 23.32 -10.47 5.41
CA LEU A 250 24.20 -10.29 6.57
C LEU A 250 25.13 -9.07 6.47
N LEU A 251 25.32 -8.54 5.26
CA LEU A 251 26.17 -7.37 5.01
C LEU A 251 25.46 -6.04 5.28
N ILE A 252 24.12 -6.00 5.23
CA ILE A 252 23.33 -4.78 5.38
C ILE A 252 23.54 -4.14 6.76
N GLY A 253 23.69 -2.81 6.77
CA GLY A 253 24.00 -2.02 7.97
C GLY A 253 25.47 -2.15 8.41
N ARG A 254 26.39 -2.60 7.53
CA ARG A 254 27.85 -2.52 7.78
C ARG A 254 28.40 -1.12 7.52
N THR A 255 27.89 -0.47 6.50
CA THR A 255 28.12 0.93 6.17
C THR A 255 26.89 1.69 6.63
N ALA A 256 26.87 2.15 7.87
CA ALA A 256 25.95 3.23 8.22
C ALA A 256 26.40 4.45 7.39
N PRO A 257 25.48 5.26 6.82
CA PRO A 257 25.87 6.60 6.41
C PRO A 257 26.51 7.26 7.65
N GLU A 258 27.72 7.80 7.50
CA GLU A 258 28.27 8.65 8.55
C GLU A 258 27.25 9.78 8.76
N HIS A 259 26.62 9.81 9.92
CA HIS A 259 25.82 10.96 10.32
C HIS A 259 26.81 12.11 10.49
N ILE A 260 26.93 12.94 9.46
CA ILE A 260 27.66 14.19 9.56
C ILE A 260 26.71 15.12 10.31
N ASP A 261 27.05 15.43 11.56
CA ASP A 261 26.28 16.39 12.36
C ASP A 261 26.08 17.69 11.54
N ASP A 262 24.89 18.30 11.64
CA ASP A 262 24.55 19.52 10.89
C ASP A 262 25.57 20.65 11.11
N GLU A 263 26.18 20.72 12.31
CA GLU A 263 27.28 21.65 12.61
C GLU A 263 28.54 21.38 11.76
N ARG A 264 28.89 20.11 11.55
CA ARG A 264 30.03 19.72 10.68
C ARG A 264 29.72 19.89 9.20
N LEU A 265 28.45 19.77 8.81
CA LEU A 265 28.01 20.02 7.44
C LEU A 265 28.04 21.52 7.11
N ALA A 266 27.66 22.36 8.06
CA ALA A 266 27.72 23.82 7.96
C ALA A 266 29.17 24.34 7.85
N ASP A 267 30.11 23.74 8.57
CA ASP A 267 31.55 24.08 8.49
C ASP A 267 32.22 23.54 7.21
N ALA A 268 31.73 22.45 6.64
CA ALA A 268 32.35 21.77 5.49
C ALA A 268 31.89 22.29 4.12
N LEU A 269 30.73 22.96 4.05
CA LEU A 269 30.19 23.51 2.81
C LEU A 269 30.40 25.04 2.79
N PRO A 270 31.17 25.61 1.84
CA PRO A 270 31.13 27.05 1.63
C PRO A 270 29.68 27.45 1.33
N HIS A 271 29.18 28.52 1.95
CA HIS A 271 27.81 29.02 1.77
C HIS A 271 27.45 29.05 0.29
N ALA A 272 26.76 28.01 -0.19
CA ALA A 272 26.20 27.99 -1.52
C ALA A 272 25.02 28.96 -1.49
N PRO A 273 24.93 29.90 -2.44
CA PRO A 273 23.83 30.85 -2.48
C PRO A 273 22.52 30.07 -2.55
N SER A 274 21.56 30.46 -1.71
CA SER A 274 20.23 29.84 -1.74
C SER A 274 19.57 30.11 -3.09
N ALA A 275 18.55 29.32 -3.44
CA ALA A 275 17.78 29.55 -4.67
C ALA A 275 17.15 30.96 -4.71
N GLU A 276 16.91 31.56 -3.54
CA GLU A 276 16.44 32.93 -3.39
C GLU A 276 17.56 33.94 -3.68
N ASP A 277 18.79 33.72 -3.19
CA ASP A 277 19.96 34.57 -3.48
C ASP A 277 20.31 34.61 -4.97
N VAL A 278 20.22 33.45 -5.63
CA VAL A 278 20.42 33.32 -7.09
C VAL A 278 19.30 34.04 -7.87
N CYS A 279 18.05 33.96 -7.41
CA CYS A 279 16.92 34.65 -8.04
C CYS A 279 16.96 36.17 -7.82
N LEU A 280 17.46 36.65 -6.68
CA LEU A 280 17.52 38.07 -6.33
C LEU A 280 18.81 38.76 -6.79
N GLY A 281 19.74 38.02 -7.39
CA GLY A 281 20.99 38.55 -7.97
C GLY A 281 21.97 39.09 -6.92
N VAL A 282 21.86 38.64 -5.67
CA VAL A 282 22.79 39.05 -4.61
C VAL A 282 24.09 38.28 -4.82
N SER A 283 25.14 38.97 -5.25
CA SER A 283 26.48 38.38 -5.37
C SER A 283 27.07 38.23 -3.97
N VAL A 284 27.54 37.02 -3.63
CA VAL A 284 28.37 36.75 -2.45
C VAL A 284 29.78 37.26 -2.68
#